data_AF-A0A023CWD6-F1
#
_entry.id   AF-A0A023CWD6-F1
#
_cell.length_a   1.000
_cell.length_b   1.000
_cell.length_c   1.000
_cell.angle_alpha   90.00
_cell.angle_beta   90.00
_cell.angle_gamma   90.00
#
_symmetry.space_group_name_H-M   'P 1'
#
loop_
_entity.id
_entity.type
_entity.pdbx_description
1 polymer ?
#
loop_
_entity_poly.entity_id
_entity_poly.type
_entity_poly.pdbx_seq_one_letter_code
_entity_poly.pdbx_strand_id
1 'polypeptide(L)'
;MSKITPTTQFKRQYKVVKKNPRWRPIFNGKVPFDTEARSPWDYIIDCFLTDKSIPEYFYAHPLNLPKKVIQQLKKRVPGQDVKFKVLKLHFDGHNGDHLLVYAQILDQVYLVAIGTHSDLC
;
A
#
# COMPACT_ATOMS: atom_id res chain seq x y z
N MET A 1 -13.70 7.21 8.80
CA MET A 1 -12.38 7.53 8.22
C MET A 1 -11.39 6.54 8.77
N SER A 2 -10.72 5.80 7.90
CA SER A 2 -9.78 4.77 8.34
C SER A 2 -8.46 5.39 8.76
N LYS A 3 -7.82 4.82 9.77
CA LYS A 3 -6.52 5.29 10.25
C LYS A 3 -5.39 4.64 9.45
N ILE A 4 -4.49 5.44 8.89
CA ILE A 4 -3.30 4.94 8.19
C ILE A 4 -2.12 4.90 9.16
N THR A 5 -1.53 3.72 9.36
CA THR A 5 -0.41 3.51 10.28
C THR A 5 0.80 2.91 9.56
N PRO A 6 1.86 3.69 9.29
CA PRO A 6 3.07 3.16 8.65
C PRO A 6 3.95 2.37 9.62
N THR A 7 4.43 1.21 9.18
CA THR A 7 5.42 0.42 9.93
C THR A 7 6.82 1.05 9.88
N THR A 8 7.72 0.64 10.78
CA THR A 8 9.12 1.10 10.78
C THR A 8 9.86 0.75 9.49
N GLN A 9 9.61 -0.45 8.94
CA GLN A 9 10.18 -0.88 7.66
C GLN A 9 9.70 0.03 6.53
N PHE A 10 8.38 0.21 6.42
CA PHE A 10 7.79 1.12 5.44
C PHE A 10 8.41 2.51 5.53
N LYS A 11 8.53 3.10 6.72
CA LYS A 11 9.11 4.44 6.90
C LYS A 11 10.54 4.55 6.35
N ARG A 12 11.36 3.48 6.47
CA ARG A 12 12.72 3.44 5.93
C ARG A 12 12.69 3.36 4.40
N GLN A 13 11.91 2.44 3.85
CA GLN A 13 11.76 2.27 2.40
C GLN A 13 11.17 3.54 1.75
N TYR A 14 10.15 4.15 2.36
CA TYR A 14 9.52 5.37 1.88
C TYR A 14 10.52 6.51 1.68
N LYS A 15 11.46 6.70 2.63
CA LYS A 15 12.53 7.70 2.52
C LYS A 15 13.46 7.44 1.32
N VAL A 16 13.71 6.18 0.99
CA VAL A 16 14.55 5.79 -0.15
C VAL A 16 13.80 6.04 -1.45
N VAL A 17 12.57 5.52 -1.59
CA VAL A 17 11.79 5.66 -2.83
C VAL A 17 11.43 7.11 -3.14
N LYS A 18 11.16 7.95 -2.13
CA LYS A 18 10.90 9.40 -2.34
C LYS A 18 12.07 10.13 -3.00
N LYS A 19 13.30 9.65 -2.81
CA LYS A 19 14.51 10.23 -3.42
C LYS A 19 14.83 9.64 -4.79
N ASN A 20 14.23 8.51 -5.14
CA ASN A 20 14.48 7.81 -6.39
C ASN A 20 13.73 8.49 -7.56
N PRO A 21 14.43 8.99 -8.60
CA PRO A 21 13.78 9.62 -9.75
C PRO A 21 12.76 8.72 -10.47
N ARG A 22 12.94 7.40 -10.45
CA ARG A 22 12.00 6.45 -11.07
C ARG A 22 10.62 6.48 -10.43
N TRP A 23 10.53 6.86 -9.15
CA TRP A 23 9.27 6.97 -8.42
C TRP A 23 8.58 8.33 -8.60
N ARG A 24 9.18 9.29 -9.32
CA ARG A 24 8.56 10.61 -9.54
C ARG A 24 7.14 10.54 -10.13
N PRO A 25 6.86 9.69 -11.14
CA PRO A 25 5.50 9.57 -11.66
C PRO A 25 4.47 9.12 -10.60
N ILE A 26 4.90 8.33 -9.61
CA ILE A 26 4.01 7.85 -8.54
C ILE A 26 3.61 8.96 -7.59
N PHE A 27 4.55 9.86 -7.27
CA PHE A 27 4.32 10.92 -6.28
C PHE A 27 3.86 12.25 -6.88
N ASN A 28 4.19 12.52 -8.14
CA ASN A 28 3.99 13.82 -8.78
C ASN A 28 3.28 13.71 -10.13
N GLY A 29 3.11 12.49 -10.65
CA GLY A 29 2.38 12.25 -11.89
C GLY A 29 0.87 12.34 -11.66
N LYS A 30 0.12 11.78 -12.60
CA LYS A 30 -1.34 11.78 -12.58
C LYS A 30 -1.84 10.40 -12.94
N VAL A 31 -2.87 9.92 -12.25
CA VAL A 31 -3.56 8.71 -12.71
C VAL A 31 -4.40 9.04 -13.96
N PRO A 32 -4.54 8.09 -14.91
CA PRO A 32 -5.12 8.38 -16.21
C PRO A 32 -6.65 8.55 -16.22
N PHE A 33 -7.33 8.28 -15.10
CA PHE A 33 -8.79 8.25 -14.99
C PHE A 33 -9.36 9.23 -13.95
N ASP A 34 -8.52 9.98 -13.25
CA ASP A 34 -8.97 10.91 -12.21
C ASP A 34 -9.13 12.33 -12.76
N THR A 35 -10.31 12.89 -12.60
CA THR A 35 -10.64 14.26 -13.03
C THR A 35 -9.96 15.32 -12.16
N GLU A 36 -9.64 14.98 -10.91
CA GLU A 36 -8.93 15.84 -9.96
C GLU A 36 -7.40 15.82 -10.17
N ALA A 37 -6.92 15.07 -11.16
CA ALA A 37 -5.52 15.02 -11.55
C ALA A 37 -4.55 14.67 -10.40
N ARG A 38 -4.99 13.82 -9.46
CA ARG A 38 -4.17 13.38 -8.32
C ARG A 38 -3.07 12.41 -8.77
N SER A 39 -1.98 12.40 -8.00
CA SER A 39 -0.91 11.42 -8.20
C SER A 39 -1.38 10.01 -7.83
N PRO A 40 -0.76 8.95 -8.38
CA PRO A 40 -1.03 7.58 -7.96
C PRO A 40 -0.93 7.38 -6.44
N TRP A 41 0.05 8.02 -5.80
CA TRP A 41 0.19 8.01 -4.35
C TRP A 41 -1.00 8.66 -3.66
N ASP A 42 -1.32 9.91 -4.01
CA ASP A 42 -2.39 10.66 -3.34
C ASP A 42 -3.77 10.03 -3.54
N TYR A 43 -4.02 9.47 -4.73
CA TYR A 43 -5.26 8.76 -5.02
C TYR A 43 -5.45 7.53 -4.11
N ILE A 44 -4.40 6.73 -3.92
CA ILE A 44 -4.44 5.56 -3.04
C ILE A 44 -4.60 5.97 -1.57
N ILE A 45 -3.92 7.04 -1.13
CA ILE A 45 -4.09 7.55 0.23
C ILE A 45 -5.53 8.06 0.45
N ASP A 46 -6.12 8.77 -0.51
CA ASP A 46 -7.54 9.17 -0.44
C ASP A 46 -8.45 7.95 -0.31
N CYS A 47 -8.23 6.91 -1.14
CA CYS A 47 -9.01 5.68 -1.06
C CYS A 47 -8.95 5.06 0.35
N PHE A 48 -7.77 4.99 0.95
CA PHE A 48 -7.62 4.48 2.31
C PHE A 48 -8.30 5.35 3.36
N LEU A 49 -8.19 6.68 3.30
CA LEU A 49 -8.78 7.58 4.29
C LEU A 49 -10.31 7.62 4.22
N THR A 50 -10.84 7.52 3.00
CA THR A 50 -12.28 7.65 2.69
C THR A 50 -13.01 6.31 2.56
N ASP A 51 -12.29 5.19 2.72
CA ASP A 51 -12.81 3.83 2.54
C ASP A 51 -13.45 3.60 1.15
N LYS A 52 -12.94 4.30 0.13
CA LYS A 52 -13.34 4.08 -1.27
C LYS A 52 -12.66 2.84 -1.83
N SER A 53 -13.34 2.17 -2.76
CA SER A 53 -12.78 1.04 -3.51
C SER A 53 -11.56 1.47 -4.31
N ILE A 54 -10.48 0.68 -4.24
CA ILE A 54 -9.30 0.88 -5.08
C ILE A 54 -9.64 0.45 -6.52
N PRO A 55 -9.42 1.32 -7.53
CA PRO A 55 -9.65 0.98 -8.94
C PRO A 55 -8.83 -0.22 -9.43
N GLU A 56 -9.40 -0.97 -10.37
CA GLU A 56 -8.75 -2.13 -11.00
C GLU A 56 -7.39 -1.80 -11.63
N TYR A 57 -7.19 -0.56 -12.08
CA TYR A 57 -5.92 -0.06 -12.58
C TYR A 57 -4.74 -0.37 -11.65
N PHE A 58 -4.92 -0.23 -10.33
CA PHE A 58 -3.84 -0.47 -9.37
C PHE A 58 -3.58 -1.96 -9.09
N TYR A 59 -4.41 -2.83 -9.67
CA TYR A 59 -4.30 -4.28 -9.56
C TYR A 59 -4.08 -4.76 -8.10
N ALA A 60 -4.92 -4.28 -7.19
CA ALA A 60 -4.83 -4.66 -5.79
C ALA A 60 -5.28 -6.12 -5.62
N HIS A 61 -4.38 -6.99 -5.14
CA HIS A 61 -4.66 -8.41 -4.97
C HIS A 61 -4.08 -8.95 -3.66
N PRO A 62 -4.64 -10.04 -3.10
CA PRO A 62 -4.11 -10.67 -1.90
C PRO A 62 -2.65 -11.09 -2.09
N LEU A 63 -1.80 -10.76 -1.12
CA LEU A 63 -0.43 -11.23 -1.06
C LEU A 63 -0.34 -12.36 -0.03
N ASN A 64 0.06 -13.54 -0.49
CA ASN A 64 0.34 -14.67 0.38
C ASN A 64 1.65 -14.42 1.14
N LEU A 65 1.56 -13.79 2.31
CA LEU A 65 2.70 -13.65 3.20
C LEU A 65 3.00 -14.96 3.95
N PRO A 66 4.27 -15.23 4.31
CA PRO A 66 4.61 -16.31 5.21
C PRO A 66 3.84 -16.22 6.54
N LYS A 67 3.38 -17.36 7.06
CA LYS A 67 2.58 -17.44 8.31
C LYS A 67 3.22 -16.69 9.49
N LYS A 68 4.55 -16.66 9.58
CA LYS A 68 5.30 -15.94 10.63
C LYS A 68 5.02 -14.42 10.61
N VAL A 69 4.95 -13.80 9.43
CA VAL A 69 4.68 -12.36 9.29
C VAL A 69 3.25 -12.04 9.69
N ILE A 70 2.30 -12.88 9.25
CA ILE A 70 0.89 -12.78 9.65
C ILE A 70 0.76 -12.84 11.17
N GLN A 71 1.45 -13.78 11.84
CA GLN A 71 1.41 -13.88 13.29
C GLN A 71 2.00 -12.65 14.00
N GLN A 72 3.09 -12.07 13.49
CA GLN A 72 3.65 -10.84 14.07
C GLN A 72 2.70 -9.65 13.94
N LEU A 73 1.98 -9.54 12.82
CA LEU A 73 0.99 -8.50 12.62
C LEU A 73 -0.24 -8.70 13.52
N LYS A 74 -0.71 -9.95 13.67
CA LYS A 74 -1.78 -10.29 14.63
C LYS A 74 -1.41 -9.95 16.08
N LYS A 75 -0.15 -10.16 16.51
CA LYS A 75 0.31 -9.78 17.86
C LYS A 75 0.22 -8.28 18.16
N ARG A 76 0.13 -7.43 17.13
CA ARG A 76 0.01 -5.97 17.28
C ARG A 76 -1.44 -5.51 17.43
N VAL A 77 -2.41 -6.42 17.37
CA VAL A 77 -3.84 -6.12 17.41
C VAL A 77 -4.46 -6.89 18.58
N PRO A 78 -4.91 -6.20 19.64
CA PRO A 78 -5.55 -6.86 20.79
C PRO A 78 -6.96 -7.36 20.43
N GLY A 79 -7.33 -8.55 20.90
CA GLY A 79 -8.62 -9.20 20.63
C GLY A 79 -8.58 -10.18 19.44
N GLN A 80 -8.87 -11.45 19.69
CA GLN A 80 -8.81 -12.52 18.70
C GLN A 80 -9.97 -12.49 17.69
N ASP A 81 -9.72 -13.04 16.50
CA ASP A 81 -10.59 -13.14 15.30
C ASP A 81 -10.80 -11.90 14.41
N VAL A 82 -9.78 -11.05 14.34
CA VAL A 82 -9.77 -9.98 13.35
C VAL A 82 -9.47 -10.52 11.94
N LYS A 83 -10.40 -10.30 11.00
CA LYS A 83 -10.16 -10.53 9.57
C LYS A 83 -8.99 -9.65 9.11
N PHE A 84 -7.91 -10.32 8.74
CA PHE A 84 -6.65 -9.71 8.37
C PHE A 84 -6.40 -10.02 6.89
N LYS A 85 -6.31 -8.98 6.05
CA LYS A 85 -5.92 -9.14 4.64
C LYS A 85 -4.64 -8.37 4.39
N VAL A 86 -3.65 -9.05 3.82
CA VAL A 86 -2.49 -8.39 3.24
C VAL A 86 -2.71 -8.31 1.76
N LEU A 87 -2.57 -7.11 1.21
CA LEU A 87 -2.72 -6.86 -0.21
C LEU A 87 -1.44 -6.22 -0.74
N LYS A 88 -1.17 -6.51 -2.01
CA LYS A 88 -0.21 -5.80 -2.83
C LYS A 88 -0.97 -5.04 -3.90
N LEU A 89 -0.54 -3.82 -4.21
CA LEU A 89 -0.99 -3.07 -5.37
C LEU A 89 0.21 -2.51 -6.15
N HIS A 90 -0.04 -2.14 -7.41
CA HIS A 90 0.91 -1.54 -8.34
C HIS A 90 0.47 -0.10 -8.64
N PHE A 91 1.31 0.88 -8.32
CA PHE A 91 0.97 2.29 -8.55
C PHE A 91 0.91 2.68 -10.04
N ASP A 92 1.64 1.94 -10.87
CA ASP A 92 1.86 2.18 -12.29
C ASP A 92 1.21 1.12 -13.20
N GLY A 93 0.11 0.51 -12.73
CA GLY A 93 -0.68 -0.45 -13.51
C GLY A 93 -0.30 -1.91 -13.27
N HIS A 94 -1.08 -2.85 -13.83
CA HIS A 94 -0.92 -4.31 -13.61
C HIS A 94 0.51 -4.85 -13.82
N ASN A 95 1.23 -4.32 -14.81
CA ASN A 95 2.62 -4.70 -15.13
C ASN A 95 3.67 -3.75 -14.53
N GLY A 96 3.22 -2.83 -13.67
CA GLY A 96 4.05 -1.81 -13.06
C GLY A 96 5.02 -2.37 -12.03
N ASP A 97 6.12 -1.66 -11.82
CA ASP A 97 7.18 -2.07 -10.90
C ASP A 97 7.20 -1.23 -9.62
N HIS A 98 6.17 -0.40 -9.36
CA HIS A 98 6.12 0.42 -8.16
C HIS A 98 5.04 -0.09 -7.22
N LEU A 99 5.44 -0.80 -6.16
CA LEU A 99 4.53 -1.60 -5.35
C LEU A 99 4.29 -0.99 -3.98
N LEU A 100 3.06 -1.15 -3.49
CA LEU A 100 2.72 -0.97 -2.08
C LEU A 100 2.17 -2.30 -1.52
N VAL A 101 2.75 -2.74 -0.41
CA VAL A 101 2.19 -3.81 0.43
C VAL A 101 1.55 -3.16 1.64
N TYR A 102 0.28 -3.47 1.87
CA TYR A 102 -0.47 -2.95 3.00
C TYR A 102 -1.32 -4.05 3.61
N ALA A 103 -1.69 -3.87 4.88
CA ALA A 103 -2.62 -4.74 5.57
C ALA A 103 -3.85 -3.95 6.02
N GLN A 104 -5.03 -4.50 5.78
CA GLN A 104 -6.29 -3.94 6.28
C GLN A 104 -6.75 -4.77 7.49
N ILE A 105 -6.98 -4.07 8.60
CA ILE A 105 -7.36 -4.64 9.89
C ILE A 105 -8.43 -3.73 10.49
N LEU A 106 -9.68 -4.20 10.55
CA LEU A 106 -10.82 -3.39 10.97
C LEU A 106 -10.87 -2.07 10.17
N ASP A 107 -10.85 -0.93 10.86
CA ASP A 107 -10.84 0.45 10.36
C ASP A 107 -9.42 1.01 10.18
N GLN A 108 -8.40 0.16 10.18
CA GLN A 108 -7.00 0.59 10.03
C GLN A 108 -6.32 -0.01 8.81
N VAL A 109 -5.56 0.84 8.13
CA VAL A 109 -4.67 0.45 7.05
C VAL A 109 -3.24 0.57 7.55
N TYR A 110 -2.52 -0.55 7.58
CA TYR A 110 -1.11 -0.58 7.92
C TYR A 110 -0.27 -0.58 6.64
N LEU A 111 0.58 0.43 6.47
CA LEU A 111 1.53 0.45 5.37
C LEU A 111 2.73 -0.43 5.75
N VAL A 112 2.85 -1.58 5.08
CA VAL A 112 3.79 -2.65 5.46
C VAL A 112 5.12 -2.46 4.74
N ALA A 113 5.10 -2.33 3.41
CA ALA A 113 6.30 -2.15 2.61
C ALA A 113 6.02 -1.37 1.32
N ILE A 114 7.04 -0.72 0.77
CA ILE A 114 6.99 0.00 -0.51
C ILE A 114 8.31 -0.20 -1.24
N GLY A 115 8.27 -0.42 -2.54
CA GLY A 115 9.47 -0.75 -3.31
C GLY A 115 9.12 -1.35 -4.66
N THR A 116 10.16 -1.72 -5.40
CA THR A 116 10.05 -2.50 -6.63
C THR A 116 9.87 -3.99 -6.36
N HIS A 117 9.61 -4.80 -7.39
CA HIS A 117 9.62 -6.26 -7.20
C HIS A 117 10.94 -6.74 -6.60
N SER A 118 12.07 -6.19 -7.08
CA SER A 118 13.40 -6.53 -6.57
C SER A 118 13.64 -6.09 -5.13
N ASP A 119 13.02 -5.00 -4.68
CA ASP A 119 13.17 -4.50 -3.30
C ASP A 119 12.35 -5.30 -2.27
N LEU A 120 11.34 -6.04 -2.74
CA LEU A 120 10.33 -6.71 -1.91
C LEU A 120 10.42 -8.24 -1.98
N CYS A 121 11.28 -8.79 -2.82
CA CYS A 121 11.62 -10.22 -2.91
C CYS A 121 12.68 -10.63 -1.88
#